data_AF-A0A517U544-F1
#
_entry.id   AF-A0A517U544-F1
#
_cell.length_a   1.000
_cell.length_b   1.000
_cell.length_c   1.000
_cell.angle_alpha   90.00
_cell.angle_beta   90.00
_cell.angle_gamma   90.00
#
_symmetry.space_group_name_H-M   'P 1'
#
loop_
_entity.id
_entity.type
_entity.pdbx_description
1 polymer ?
#
loop_
_entity_poly.entity_id
_entity_poly.type
_entity_poly.pdbx_seq_one_letter_code
_entity_poly.pdbx_strand_id
1 'polypeptide(L)'
;MVTNATRYFWQKAVTCNARQMLHLAEASLERGSTIEAGCRLREAVRVWLEAECQYGQCAPKSCGKRSTRPSPRTLAFALRNAGHCSREKVDDIIDILRIGNDAAHLVAVRPELVLAAISLLHAYLDRSPYLIESTKGGRS
;
A
#
# COMPACT_ATOMS: atom_id res chain seq x y z
N MET A 1 11.67 -11.42 -10.25
CA MET A 1 12.09 -11.65 -8.85
C MET A 1 10.86 -11.53 -7.96
N VAL A 2 10.56 -12.52 -7.14
CA VAL A 2 9.42 -12.50 -6.20
C VAL A 2 10.00 -12.26 -4.82
N THR A 3 9.67 -11.12 -4.21
CA THR A 3 10.16 -10.75 -2.88
C THR A 3 9.18 -11.28 -1.85
N ASN A 4 9.66 -12.20 -1.02
CA ASN A 4 8.92 -12.67 0.14
C ASN A 4 9.36 -11.85 1.35
N ALA A 5 8.41 -11.31 2.08
CA ALA A 5 8.62 -10.61 3.34
C ALA A 5 8.02 -11.44 4.48
N THR A 6 8.62 -11.35 5.66
CA THR A 6 8.06 -11.87 6.91
C THR A 6 7.96 -10.71 7.89
N ARG A 7 6.79 -10.52 8.50
CA ARG A 7 6.57 -9.43 9.47
C ARG A 7 7.05 -9.80 10.87
N TYR A 8 6.94 -11.08 11.25
CA TYR A 8 7.47 -11.64 12.49
C TYR A 8 8.14 -12.99 12.20
N PHE A 9 9.10 -13.38 13.05
CA PHE A 9 9.86 -14.63 12.91
C PHE A 9 8.96 -15.88 12.79
N TRP A 10 7.77 -15.83 13.40
CA TRP A 10 6.81 -16.94 13.47
C TRP A 10 5.69 -16.87 12.42
N GLN A 11 5.65 -15.82 11.60
CA GLN A 11 4.64 -15.67 10.57
C GLN A 11 5.11 -16.24 9.23
N LYS A 12 4.15 -16.78 8.47
CA LYS A 12 4.40 -17.24 7.11
C LYS A 12 4.84 -16.06 6.23
N ALA A 13 5.86 -16.30 5.41
CA ALA A 13 6.30 -15.31 4.45
C ALA A 13 5.19 -14.99 3.43
N VAL A 14 4.99 -13.71 3.17
CA VAL A 14 4.02 -13.21 2.19
C VAL A 14 4.77 -12.49 1.09
N THR A 15 4.35 -12.72 -0.15
CA THR A 15 4.92 -12.02 -1.30
C THR A 15 4.52 -10.55 -1.27
N CYS A 16 5.49 -9.64 -1.20
CA CYS A 16 5.28 -8.20 -1.24
C CYS A 16 6.37 -7.51 -2.05
N ASN A 17 6.05 -7.10 -3.28
CA ASN A 17 6.97 -6.40 -4.18
C ASN A 17 6.79 -4.87 -4.16
N ALA A 18 6.14 -4.31 -3.13
CA ALA A 18 5.78 -2.89 -3.07
C ALA A 18 6.99 -1.97 -3.24
N ARG A 19 8.11 -2.25 -2.55
CA ARG A 19 9.35 -1.45 -2.65
C ARG A 19 9.90 -1.42 -4.06
N GLN A 20 9.98 -2.58 -4.72
CA GLN A 20 10.44 -2.64 -6.10
C GLN A 20 9.54 -1.82 -7.03
N MET A 21 8.22 -1.86 -6.80
CA MET A 21 7.28 -1.07 -7.60
C MET A 21 7.41 0.43 -7.34
N LEU A 22 7.72 0.85 -6.12
CA LEU A 22 8.02 2.25 -5.81
C LEU A 22 9.28 2.74 -6.51
N HIS A 23 10.37 1.97 -6.48
CA HIS A 23 11.58 2.34 -7.25
C HIS A 23 11.32 2.42 -8.75
N LEU A 24 10.47 1.55 -9.30
CA LEU A 24 10.04 1.66 -10.69
C LEU A 24 9.19 2.92 -10.92
N ALA A 25 8.37 3.32 -9.95
CA ALA A 25 7.59 4.55 -10.03
C ALA A 25 8.48 5.80 -10.02
N GLU A 26 9.51 5.83 -9.16
CA GLU A 26 10.53 6.88 -9.10
C GLU A 26 11.27 7.00 -10.43
N ALA A 27 11.81 5.88 -10.93
CA ALA A 27 12.51 5.85 -12.21
C ALA A 27 11.61 6.27 -13.40
N SER A 28 10.32 5.92 -13.38
CA SER A 28 9.37 6.41 -14.38
C SER A 28 9.18 7.91 -14.29
N LEU A 29 9.11 8.47 -13.07
CA LEU A 29 8.96 9.91 -12.85
C LEU A 29 10.21 10.68 -13.29
N GLU A 30 11.41 10.18 -12.98
CA GLU A 30 12.70 10.75 -13.43
C GLU A 30 12.81 10.82 -14.95
N ARG A 31 12.21 9.86 -15.66
CA ARG A 31 12.12 9.85 -17.14
C ARG A 31 11.00 10.73 -17.70
N GLY A 32 10.25 11.44 -16.85
CA GLY A 32 9.11 12.28 -17.25
C GLY A 32 7.82 11.51 -17.55
N SER A 33 7.75 10.21 -17.20
CA SER A 33 6.57 9.36 -17.44
C SER A 33 5.63 9.32 -16.22
N THR A 34 4.87 10.40 -16.03
CA THR A 34 3.92 10.53 -14.89
C THR A 34 2.83 9.45 -14.90
N ILE A 35 2.37 9.03 -16.08
CA ILE A 35 1.34 7.99 -16.23
C ILE A 35 1.84 6.65 -15.72
N GLU A 36 3.07 6.27 -16.11
CA GLU A 36 3.66 5.01 -15.67
C GLU A 36 3.93 5.07 -14.16
N ALA A 37 4.45 6.20 -13.65
CA ALA A 37 4.65 6.41 -12.22
C ALA A 37 3.33 6.24 -11.44
N GLY A 38 2.23 6.83 -11.90
CA GLY A 38 0.90 6.65 -11.32
C GLY A 38 0.43 5.20 -11.31
N CYS A 39 0.56 4.49 -12.45
CA CYS A 39 0.23 3.08 -12.55
C CYS A 39 1.01 2.21 -11.54
N ARG A 40 2.33 2.45 -11.44
CA ARG A 40 3.23 1.73 -10.53
C ARG A 40 2.90 2.02 -9.06
N LEU A 41 2.62 3.28 -8.72
CA LEU A 41 2.26 3.69 -7.37
C LEU A 41 0.98 2.99 -6.89
N ARG A 42 -0.09 2.98 -7.70
CA ARG A 42 -1.34 2.27 -7.31
C ARG A 42 -1.13 0.78 -7.08
N GLU A 43 -0.34 0.17 -7.96
CA GLU A 43 -0.02 -1.24 -7.84
C GLU A 43 0.84 -1.52 -6.60
N ALA A 44 1.80 -0.65 -6.28
CA ALA A 44 2.60 -0.72 -5.06
C ALA A 44 1.72 -0.67 -3.80
N VAL A 45 0.77 0.28 -3.73
CA VAL A 45 -0.22 0.36 -2.63
C VAL A 45 -1.02 -0.93 -2.54
N ARG A 46 -1.51 -1.46 -3.67
CA ARG A 46 -2.31 -2.70 -3.69
C ARG A 46 -1.53 -3.88 -3.12
N VAL A 47 -0.32 -4.16 -3.63
CA VAL A 47 0.45 -5.33 -3.18
C VAL A 47 0.91 -5.20 -1.73
N TRP A 48 1.15 -3.97 -1.26
CA TRP A 48 1.41 -3.72 0.15
C TRP A 48 0.19 -4.04 1.01
N LEU A 49 -0.99 -3.48 0.69
CA LEU A 49 -2.21 -3.74 1.45
C LEU A 49 -2.65 -5.20 1.42
N GLU A 50 -2.44 -5.90 0.30
CA GLU A 50 -2.67 -7.35 0.21
C GLU A 50 -1.77 -8.11 1.20
N ALA A 51 -0.49 -7.72 1.29
CA ALA A 51 0.44 -8.34 2.23
C ALA A 51 0.06 -8.04 3.69
N GLU A 52 -0.25 -6.78 4.01
CA GLU A 52 -0.68 -6.38 5.36
C GLU A 52 -1.96 -7.10 5.79
N CYS A 53 -2.93 -7.24 4.88
CA CYS A 53 -4.15 -8.00 5.14
C CYS A 53 -3.87 -9.48 5.40
N GLN A 54 -2.89 -10.08 4.71
CA GLN A 54 -2.49 -11.47 4.96
C GLN A 54 -1.80 -11.61 6.32
N TYR A 55 -0.93 -10.68 6.70
CA TYR A 55 -0.30 -10.68 8.02
C TYR A 55 -1.31 -10.48 9.15
N GLY A 56 -2.29 -9.59 8.96
CA GLY A 56 -3.38 -9.33 9.89
C GLY A 56 -4.53 -10.33 9.84
N GLN A 57 -4.43 -11.37 8.99
CA GLN A 57 -5.48 -12.38 8.78
C GLN A 57 -6.87 -11.78 8.49
N CYS A 58 -6.91 -10.59 7.88
CA CYS A 58 -8.13 -9.85 7.53
C CYS A 58 -8.31 -9.72 6.01
N ALA A 59 -7.57 -10.51 5.24
CA ALA A 59 -7.67 -10.54 3.79
C ALA A 59 -9.09 -10.96 3.34
N PRO A 60 -9.74 -10.17 2.47
CA PRO A 60 -11.01 -10.57 1.87
C PRO A 60 -10.89 -11.93 1.17
N LYS A 61 -11.97 -12.73 1.16
CA LYS A 61 -12.01 -14.06 0.51
C LYS A 61 -11.63 -14.04 -0.99
N SER A 62 -11.64 -12.87 -1.61
CA SER A 62 -11.26 -12.67 -3.02
C SER A 62 -9.77 -12.37 -3.23
N CYS A 63 -8.99 -12.11 -2.17
CA CYS A 63 -7.53 -12.06 -2.25
C CYS A 63 -7.00 -13.43 -2.75
N GLY A 64 -6.45 -13.45 -3.96
CA GLY A 64 -5.92 -14.66 -4.62
C GLY A 64 -6.65 -15.08 -5.90
N LYS A 65 -7.87 -14.57 -6.13
CA LYS A 65 -8.58 -14.78 -7.40
C LYS A 65 -8.29 -13.63 -8.36
N ARG A 66 -7.62 -13.91 -9.48
CA ARG A 66 -7.22 -12.88 -10.48
C ARG A 66 -8.42 -12.07 -11.00
N SER A 67 -9.59 -12.70 -11.17
CA SER A 67 -10.80 -12.06 -11.70
C SER A 67 -11.57 -11.21 -10.69
N THR A 68 -11.28 -11.32 -9.39
CA THR A 68 -12.04 -10.62 -8.33
C THR A 68 -11.15 -9.96 -7.29
N ARG A 69 -9.94 -9.54 -7.69
CA ARG A 69 -9.01 -8.84 -6.79
C ARG A 69 -9.70 -7.65 -6.12
N PRO A 70 -9.69 -7.57 -4.79
CA PRO A 70 -10.33 -6.48 -4.08
C PRO A 70 -9.64 -5.16 -4.43
N SER A 71 -10.42 -4.07 -4.43
CA SER A 71 -9.85 -2.74 -4.63
C SER A 71 -8.89 -2.39 -3.48
N PRO A 72 -7.85 -1.58 -3.72
CA PRO A 72 -6.97 -1.08 -2.65
C PRO A 72 -7.74 -0.43 -1.49
N ARG A 73 -8.81 0.31 -1.81
CA ARG A 73 -9.69 0.92 -0.82
C ARG A 73 -10.39 -0.12 0.07
N THR A 74 -10.86 -1.22 -0.51
CA THR A 74 -11.46 -2.34 0.22
C THR A 74 -10.45 -2.96 1.20
N LEU A 75 -9.19 -3.10 0.79
CA LEU A 75 -8.14 -3.65 1.65
C LEU A 75 -7.80 -2.70 2.81
N ALA A 76 -7.70 -1.40 2.55
CA ALA A 76 -7.46 -0.40 3.59
C ALA A 76 -8.56 -0.40 4.66
N PHE A 77 -9.83 -0.49 4.24
CA PHE A 77 -10.95 -0.60 5.18
C PHE A 77 -10.96 -1.94 5.93
N ALA A 78 -10.57 -3.05 5.30
CA ALA A 78 -10.45 -4.34 5.98
C ALA A 78 -9.41 -4.26 7.11
N LEU A 79 -8.25 -3.65 6.86
CA LEU A 79 -7.22 -3.42 7.88
C LEU A 79 -7.73 -2.55 9.02
N ARG A 80 -8.45 -1.46 8.71
CA ARG A 80 -9.04 -0.59 9.74
C ARG A 80 -10.07 -1.31 10.59
N ASN A 81 -10.99 -2.06 9.96
CA ASN A 81 -12.03 -2.79 10.67
C ASN A 81 -11.45 -3.90 11.57
N ALA A 82 -10.29 -4.45 11.20
CA ALA A 82 -9.53 -5.40 12.01
C ALA A 82 -8.67 -4.72 13.11
N GLY A 83 -8.68 -3.39 13.23
CA GLY A 83 -7.87 -2.65 14.19
C GLY A 83 -6.39 -2.56 13.84
N HIS A 84 -6.01 -2.88 12.59
CA HIS A 84 -4.63 -2.85 12.11
C HIS A 84 -4.27 -1.54 11.41
N CYS A 85 -5.21 -0.61 11.24
CA CYS A 85 -4.96 0.67 10.58
C CYS A 85 -5.82 1.75 11.22
N SER A 86 -5.24 2.91 11.53
CA SER A 86 -5.99 4.05 12.04
C SER A 86 -6.82 4.70 10.92
N ARG A 87 -7.73 5.61 11.29
CA ARG A 87 -8.55 6.32 10.29
C ARG A 87 -7.68 7.24 9.44
N GLU A 88 -6.76 7.96 10.08
CA GLU A 88 -5.83 8.91 9.46
C GLU A 88 -4.99 8.20 8.39
N LYS A 89 -4.46 7.02 8.71
CA LYS A 89 -3.69 6.22 7.75
C LYS A 89 -4.55 5.74 6.57
N VAL A 90 -5.83 5.42 6.78
CA VAL A 90 -6.74 5.10 5.68
C VAL A 90 -6.96 6.32 4.78
N ASP A 91 -7.12 7.50 5.37
CA ASP A 91 -7.28 8.75 4.61
C ASP A 91 -6.01 9.06 3.80
N ASP A 92 -4.82 8.90 4.39
CA ASP A 92 -3.53 9.03 3.69
C ASP A 92 -3.43 8.03 2.51
N ILE A 93 -3.82 6.77 2.71
CA ILE A 93 -3.84 5.74 1.65
C ILE A 93 -4.79 6.14 0.52
N ILE A 94 -5.97 6.68 0.85
CA ILE A 94 -6.94 7.15 -0.13
C ILE A 94 -6.36 8.32 -0.94
N ASP A 95 -5.65 9.24 -0.30
CA ASP A 95 -4.99 10.36 -0.97
C ASP A 95 -3.87 9.89 -1.91
N ILE A 96 -3.02 8.95 -1.49
CA ILE A 96 -2.01 8.32 -2.35
C ILE A 96 -2.67 7.66 -3.57
N LEU A 97 -3.77 6.93 -3.36
CA LEU A 97 -4.52 6.28 -4.44
C LEU A 97 -5.15 7.28 -5.40
N ARG A 98 -5.67 8.40 -4.88
CA ARG A 98 -6.19 9.51 -5.71
C ARG A 98 -5.09 10.06 -6.60
N ILE A 99 -3.94 10.43 -6.03
CA ILE A 99 -2.79 10.95 -6.77
C ILE A 99 -2.34 9.96 -7.85
N GLY A 100 -2.21 8.67 -7.49
CA GLY A 100 -1.85 7.62 -8.45
C GLY A 100 -2.88 7.40 -9.56
N ASN A 101 -4.18 7.51 -9.25
CA ASN A 101 -5.26 7.45 -10.24
C ASN A 101 -5.22 8.64 -11.19
N ASP A 102 -5.15 9.85 -10.65
CA ASP A 102 -5.12 11.09 -11.44
C ASP A 102 -3.93 11.06 -12.40
N ALA A 103 -2.74 10.68 -11.90
CA ALA A 103 -1.55 10.53 -12.72
C ALA A 103 -1.71 9.45 -13.82
N ALA A 104 -2.33 8.31 -13.50
CA ALA A 104 -2.52 7.21 -14.44
C ALA A 104 -3.60 7.49 -15.52
N HIS A 105 -4.53 8.42 -15.26
CA HIS A 105 -5.67 8.71 -16.14
C HIS A 105 -5.54 10.04 -16.89
N LEU A 106 -4.31 10.46 -17.18
CA LEU A 106 -4.01 11.68 -17.97
C LEU A 106 -4.52 12.99 -17.33
N VAL A 107 -4.78 12.98 -16.02
CA VAL A 107 -5.06 14.21 -15.30
C VAL A 107 -3.74 14.91 -15.02
N ALA A 108 -3.72 16.23 -15.16
CA ALA A 108 -2.54 17.03 -14.86
C ALA A 108 -2.21 16.94 -13.35
N VAL A 109 -1.24 16.09 -13.01
CA VAL A 109 -0.69 15.96 -11.66
C VAL A 109 0.74 16.46 -11.66
N ARG A 110 1.06 17.34 -10.72
CA ARG A 110 2.43 17.80 -10.51
C ARG A 110 3.35 16.64 -10.13
N PRO A 111 4.51 16.45 -10.79
CA PRO A 111 5.45 15.38 -10.46
C PRO A 111 5.82 15.36 -8.97
N GLU A 112 5.96 16.53 -8.34
CA GLU A 112 6.26 16.65 -6.91
C GLU A 112 5.21 15.97 -6.01
N LEU A 113 3.92 15.99 -6.39
CA LEU A 113 2.87 15.33 -5.63
C LEU A 113 2.96 13.80 -5.76
N VAL A 114 3.33 13.30 -6.93
CA VAL A 114 3.56 11.87 -7.15
C VAL A 114 4.76 11.42 -6.32
N LEU A 115 5.85 12.20 -6.33
CA LEU A 115 7.04 11.93 -5.53
C LEU A 115 6.76 11.96 -4.02
N ALA A 116 5.94 12.91 -3.55
CA ALA A 116 5.51 12.98 -2.15
C ALA A 116 4.69 11.74 -1.76
N ALA A 117 3.78 11.29 -2.63
CA ALA A 117 2.98 10.09 -2.40
C ALA A 117 3.84 8.80 -2.38
N ILE A 118 4.84 8.71 -3.26
CA ILE A 118 5.85 7.65 -3.25
C ILE A 118 6.62 7.64 -1.94
N SER A 119 7.13 8.82 -1.52
CA SER A 119 7.91 8.98 -0.29
C SER A 119 7.10 8.61 0.95
N LEU A 120 5.82 9.00 0.99
CA LEU A 120 4.92 8.63 2.09
C LEU A 120 4.69 7.12 2.16
N LEU A 121 4.51 6.45 1.00
CA LEU A 121 4.38 5.00 0.99
C LEU A 121 5.67 4.29 1.42
N HIS A 122 6.84 4.82 1.04
CA HIS A 122 8.13 4.35 1.58
C HIS A 122 8.17 4.45 3.11
N ALA A 123 7.76 5.59 3.67
CA ALA A 123 7.72 5.79 5.11
C ALA A 123 6.79 4.76 5.81
N TYR A 124 5.66 4.39 5.22
CA TYR A 124 4.83 3.31 5.76
C TYR A 124 5.46 1.93 5.66
N LEU A 125 6.13 1.62 4.54
CA LEU A 125 6.83 0.35 4.35
C LEU A 125 8.02 0.19 5.31
N ASP A 126 8.71 1.28 5.65
CA ASP A 126 9.82 1.30 6.61
C ASP A 126 9.34 1.19 8.06
N ARG A 127 8.14 1.71 8.35
CA ARG A 127 7.54 1.67 9.69
C ARG A 127 6.62 0.46 9.91
N SER A 128 6.50 -0.49 8.98
CA SER A 128 5.84 -1.77 9.26
C SER A 128 6.78 -2.63 10.14
N PRO A 129 6.39 -2.99 11.38
CA PRO A 129 5.05 -3.47 11.73
C PRO A 129 4.15 -2.50 12.51
N TYR A 130 4.45 -1.22 12.65
CA TYR A 130 3.66 -0.27 13.47
C TYR A 130 2.39 0.29 12.80
N LEU A 131 1.80 -0.46 11.85
CA LEU A 131 0.41 -0.23 11.45
C LEU A 131 -0.54 -0.39 12.66
N ILE A 132 -0.15 -1.23 13.62
CA ILE A 132 -0.76 -1.35 14.94
C ILE A 132 -0.20 -0.25 15.84
N GLU A 133 -0.98 0.79 16.12
CA GLU A 133 -0.79 1.50 17.38
C GLU A 133 -1.13 0.50 18.48
N SER A 134 -0.15 0.12 19.30
CA SER A 134 -0.43 -0.61 20.52
C SER A 134 -1.46 0.21 21.28
N THR A 135 -2.71 -0.27 21.32
CA THR A 135 -3.67 0.15 22.31
C THR A 135 -3.14 -0.30 23.65
N LYS A 136 -2.19 0.47 24.21
CA LYS A 136 -1.98 0.54 25.64
C LYS A 136 -3.27 1.08 26.23
N GLY A 137 -4.16 0.15 26.53
CA GLY A 137 -5.46 0.37 27.13
C GLY A 137 -5.99 -0.92 27.71
N GLY A 138 -5.09 -1.73 28.31
CA GLY A 138 -5.54 -2.72 29.27
C GLY A 138 -6.19 -2.00 30.44
N ARG A 139 -7.46 -2.30 30.69
CA ARG A 139 -8.07 -2.34 32.02
C ARG A 139 -9.15 -3.42 31.99
N SER A 140 -8.81 -4.49 32.71
CA SER A 140 -9.65 -5.30 33.61
C SER A 140 -11.04 -5.72 33.13
#